data_AF-A0A7R9KPT7-F1
#
_entry.id   AF-A0A7R9KPT7-F1
#
_cell.length_a   1.000
_cell.length_b   1.000
_cell.length_c   1.000
_cell.angle_alpha   90.00
_cell.angle_beta   90.00
_cell.angle_gamma   90.00
#
_symmetry.space_group_name_H-M   'P 1'
#
loop_
_entity.id
_entity.type
_entity.pdbx_description
1 polymer ?
#
loop_
_entity_poly.entity_id
_entity_poly.type
_entity_poly.pdbx_seq_one_letter_code
_entity_poly.pdbx_strand_id
1 'polypeptide(L)'
;MERQRVYQACTEIGWFVTTDLPNSPFGHNIPVEFYIQQCADVFGPQFTAQTVQKGVDRTNAKYGGLKPNVTNVVFPNGSLDPYHALSVLKDLNKSTKAVMIEGCAHGGDMWGSTPKDSQRVIRKLRSHFLRNLDPPLMRELLANRWERCAPIIS
;
A
#
# COMPACT_ATOMS: atom_id res chain seq x y z
N MET A 1 19.45 -2.42 -0.60
CA MET A 1 18.41 -1.44 -0.25
C MET A 1 18.65 -0.21 -1.10
N GLU A 2 17.70 0.22 -1.93
CA GLU A 2 17.88 1.34 -2.86
C GLU A 2 17.97 2.68 -2.12
N ARG A 3 19.03 3.46 -2.32
CA ARG A 3 19.33 4.72 -1.61
C ARG A 3 18.16 5.70 -1.61
N GLN A 4 17.48 5.81 -2.74
CA GLN A 4 16.36 6.73 -2.98
C GLN A 4 15.17 6.39 -2.08
N ARG A 5 14.85 5.10 -1.92
CA ARG A 5 13.76 4.64 -1.04
C ARG A 5 14.08 4.94 0.42
N VAL A 6 15.32 4.70 0.84
CA VAL A 6 15.74 5.01 2.23
C VAL A 6 15.63 6.50 2.48
N TYR A 7 16.09 7.33 1.54
CA TYR A 7 15.97 8.79 1.66
C TYR A 7 14.52 9.25 1.81
N GLN A 8 13.59 8.72 1.00
CA GLN A 8 12.16 9.03 1.13
C GLN A 8 11.56 8.58 2.47
N ALA A 9 11.96 7.41 2.98
CA ALA A 9 11.55 6.97 4.32
C ALA A 9 12.08 7.93 5.41
N CYS A 10 13.32 8.40 5.31
CA CYS A 10 13.95 9.31 6.26
C CYS A 10 13.49 10.77 6.16
N THR A 11 12.79 11.17 5.09
CA THR A 11 12.38 12.57 4.86
C THR A 11 10.88 12.80 4.83
N GLU A 12 10.10 11.79 4.43
CA GLU A 12 8.69 12.00 4.06
C GLU A 12 7.76 10.91 4.57
N ILE A 13 8.07 9.64 4.31
CA ILE A 13 7.07 8.56 4.42
C ILE A 13 7.20 7.80 5.74
N GLY A 14 8.39 7.75 6.35
CA GLY A 14 8.62 7.03 7.60
C GLY A 14 8.32 5.53 7.50
N TRP A 15 8.40 4.96 6.30
CA TRP A 15 8.05 3.57 6.07
C TRP A 15 9.18 2.64 6.50
N PHE A 16 9.08 2.16 7.73
CA PHE A 16 10.01 1.21 8.35
C PHE A 16 9.28 -0.10 8.67
N VAL A 17 9.91 -1.23 8.33
CA VAL A 17 9.38 -2.56 8.63
C VAL A 17 10.07 -3.03 9.90
N THR A 18 9.42 -2.82 11.04
CA THR A 18 10.01 -3.11 12.35
C THR A 18 9.50 -4.43 12.91
N THR A 19 10.17 -4.91 13.96
CA THR A 19 9.75 -6.08 14.74
C THR A 19 9.29 -5.69 16.14
N ASP A 20 8.73 -4.49 16.31
CA ASP A 20 8.34 -3.92 17.61
C ASP A 20 7.07 -4.54 18.23
N LEU A 21 6.43 -5.46 17.52
CA LEU A 21 5.24 -6.15 18.04
C LEU A 21 5.63 -7.09 19.18
N PRO A 22 4.95 -7.04 20.36
CA PRO A 22 5.31 -7.83 21.54
C PRO A 22 5.44 -9.33 21.30
N ASN A 23 4.64 -9.89 20.37
CA ASN A 23 4.62 -11.32 20.03
C ASN A 23 5.10 -11.56 18.58
N SER A 24 6.01 -10.74 18.08
CA SER A 24 6.62 -10.92 16.76
C SER A 24 7.37 -12.26 16.69
N PRO A 25 7.12 -13.11 15.68
CA PRO A 25 7.89 -14.36 15.49
C PRO A 25 9.37 -14.10 15.17
N PHE A 26 9.74 -12.85 14.87
CA PHE A 26 11.10 -12.41 14.57
C PHE A 26 11.82 -11.80 15.79
N GLY A 27 11.20 -11.84 16.98
CA GLY A 27 11.72 -11.19 18.18
C GLY A 27 11.70 -9.65 18.07
N HIS A 28 12.56 -8.98 18.85
CA HIS A 28 12.66 -7.51 18.92
C HIS A 28 14.00 -7.00 18.36
N ASN A 29 14.45 -7.59 17.25
CA ASN A 29 15.80 -7.38 16.73
C ASN A 29 15.92 -6.15 15.81
N ILE A 30 14.82 -5.66 15.24
CA ILE A 30 14.81 -4.54 14.31
C ILE A 30 13.77 -3.51 14.77
N PRO A 31 14.06 -2.74 15.84
CA PRO A 31 13.14 -1.72 16.31
C PRO A 31 13.21 -0.46 15.44
N VAL A 32 12.25 0.46 15.59
CA VAL A 32 12.23 1.71 14.81
C VAL A 32 13.52 2.53 14.94
N GLU A 33 14.17 2.49 16.10
CA GLU A 33 15.42 3.20 16.40
C GLU A 33 16.56 2.75 15.48
N PHE A 34 16.58 1.47 15.06
CA PHE A 34 17.56 0.98 14.10
C PHE A 34 17.48 1.77 12.78
N TYR A 35 16.27 2.04 12.30
CA TYR A 35 16.08 2.79 11.07
C TYR A 35 16.37 4.28 11.22
N ILE A 36 16.03 4.86 12.37
CA ILE A 36 16.40 6.25 12.67
C ILE A 36 17.92 6.42 12.70
N GLN A 37 18.64 5.49 13.33
CA GLN A 37 20.10 5.50 13.33
C GLN A 37 20.65 5.36 11.90
N GLN A 38 20.10 4.45 11.10
CA GLN A 38 20.47 4.31 9.70
C GLN A 38 20.26 5.61 8.89
N CYS A 39 19.16 6.35 9.13
CA CYS A 39 18.93 7.64 8.49
C CYS A 39 20.04 8.64 8.82
N ALA A 40 20.46 8.70 10.09
CA ALA A 40 21.54 9.59 10.54
C ALA A 40 22.90 9.18 9.95
N ASP A 41 23.22 7.88 9.98
CA ASP A 41 24.50 7.35 9.50
C ASP A 41 24.70 7.56 7.99
N VAL A 42 23.62 7.47 7.20
CA VAL A 42 23.70 7.54 5.73
C VAL A 42 23.52 8.97 5.20
N PHE A 43 22.64 9.78 5.80
CA PHE A 43 22.27 11.10 5.27
C PHE A 43 22.68 12.29 6.16
N GLY A 44 23.21 12.01 7.35
CA GLY A 44 23.77 13.01 8.26
C GLY A 44 22.99 13.16 9.57
N PRO A 45 23.63 13.74 10.60
CA PRO A 45 23.12 13.77 11.98
C PRO A 45 21.81 14.57 12.15
N GLN A 46 21.45 15.41 11.17
CA GLN A 46 20.17 16.13 11.16
C GLN A 46 18.96 15.21 11.03
N PHE A 47 19.14 13.97 10.56
CA PHE A 47 18.06 12.98 10.39
C PHE A 47 17.75 12.25 11.71
N THR A 48 17.15 12.98 12.65
CA THR A 48 16.69 12.46 13.95
C THR A 48 15.26 11.92 13.89
N ALA A 49 14.84 11.17 14.91
CA ALA A 49 13.45 10.72 15.06
C ALA A 49 12.44 11.88 14.91
N GLN A 50 12.78 13.05 15.46
CA GLN A 50 11.92 14.24 15.41
C GLN A 50 11.82 14.80 13.99
N THR A 51 12.92 14.84 13.23
CA THR A 51 12.88 15.32 11.85
C THR A 51 12.18 14.36 10.91
N VAL A 52 12.36 13.05 11.11
CA VAL A 52 11.63 12.02 10.35
C VAL A 52 10.13 12.14 10.64
N GLN A 53 9.74 12.24 11.92
CA GLN A 53 8.34 12.40 12.32
C GLN A 53 7.71 13.68 11.73
N LYS A 54 8.42 14.81 11.76
CA LYS A 54 7.95 16.05 11.10
C LYS A 54 7.74 15.85 9.60
N GLY A 55 8.61 15.08 8.95
CA GLY A 55 8.46 14.68 7.55
C GLY A 55 7.16 13.91 7.30
N VAL A 56 6.90 12.89 8.12
CA VAL A 56 5.67 12.09 8.11
C VAL A 56 4.44 12.95 8.33
N ASP A 57 4.46 13.82 9.34
CA ASP A 57 3.34 14.71 9.67
C ASP A 57 3.04 15.67 8.51
N ARG A 58 4.08 16.24 7.89
CA ARG A 58 3.94 17.10 6.71
C ARG A 58 3.33 16.34 5.52
N THR A 59 3.80 15.12 5.26
CA THR A 59 3.28 14.27 4.19
C THR A 59 1.81 13.92 4.42
N ASN A 60 1.46 13.53 5.65
CA ASN A 60 0.08 13.22 6.03
C ASN A 60 -0.83 14.45 5.98
N ALA A 61 -0.36 15.62 6.40
CA ALA A 61 -1.11 16.87 6.28
C ALA A 61 -1.36 17.25 4.81
N LYS A 62 -0.36 17.03 3.94
CA LYS A 62 -0.46 17.32 2.51
C LYS A 62 -1.42 16.38 1.78
N TYR A 63 -1.35 15.08 2.05
CA TYR A 63 -2.09 14.06 1.29
C TYR A 63 -3.33 13.50 2.00
N GLY A 64 -3.54 13.83 3.28
CA GLY A 64 -4.71 13.42 4.07
C GLY A 64 -4.59 12.06 4.77
N GLY A 65 -3.41 11.44 4.77
CA GLY A 65 -3.15 10.16 5.46
C GLY A 65 -4.14 9.06 5.03
N LEU A 66 -4.84 8.46 6.01
CA LEU A 66 -5.86 7.43 5.78
C LEU A 66 -7.24 7.98 5.34
N LYS A 67 -7.38 9.31 5.22
CA LYS A 67 -8.61 9.98 4.78
C LYS A 67 -8.28 11.05 3.71
N PRO A 68 -7.65 10.67 2.59
CA PRO A 68 -7.33 11.60 1.52
C PRO A 68 -8.61 12.21 0.91
N ASN A 69 -8.61 13.52 0.67
CA ASN A 69 -9.72 14.20 0.02
C ASN A 69 -9.62 14.08 -1.51
N VAL A 70 -10.01 12.92 -2.04
CA VAL A 70 -9.89 12.58 -3.48
C VAL A 70 -11.21 12.08 -4.06
N THR A 71 -11.34 12.18 -5.38
CA THR A 71 -12.48 11.69 -6.17
C THR A 71 -11.99 10.81 -7.31
N ASN A 72 -12.80 9.85 -7.75
CA ASN A 72 -12.48 8.92 -8.84
C ASN A 72 -11.23 8.06 -8.57
N VAL A 73 -11.08 7.60 -7.33
CA VAL A 73 -9.95 6.75 -6.90
C VAL A 73 -10.49 5.43 -6.35
N VAL A 74 -9.86 4.33 -6.75
CA VAL A 74 -10.11 3.02 -6.13
C VAL A 74 -8.86 2.60 -5.37
N PHE A 75 -9.03 2.20 -4.11
CA PHE A 75 -7.98 1.64 -3.26
C PHE A 75 -8.15 0.11 -3.19
N PRO A 76 -7.53 -0.65 -4.11
CA PRO A 76 -7.48 -2.11 -4.02
C PRO A 76 -6.55 -2.54 -2.88
N ASN A 77 -6.98 -3.54 -2.15
CA ASN A 77 -6.24 -4.10 -1.02
C ASN A 77 -6.32 -5.62 -1.08
N GLY A 78 -5.18 -6.28 -0.99
CA GLY A 78 -5.10 -7.73 -0.87
C GLY A 78 -5.17 -8.17 0.59
N SER A 79 -5.98 -9.17 0.92
CA SER A 79 -6.09 -9.65 2.30
C SER A 79 -4.83 -10.36 2.81
N LEU A 80 -3.96 -10.82 1.92
CA LEU A 80 -2.66 -11.44 2.24
C LEU A 80 -1.49 -10.44 2.12
N ASP A 81 -1.75 -9.23 1.65
CA ASP A 81 -0.75 -8.17 1.58
C ASP A 81 -0.66 -7.46 2.94
N PRO A 82 0.43 -7.55 3.70
CA PRO A 82 0.53 -6.86 5.00
C PRO A 82 0.37 -5.34 4.88
N TYR A 83 0.61 -4.75 3.71
CA TYR A 83 0.48 -3.31 3.50
C TYR A 83 -0.96 -2.81 3.44
N HIS A 84 -1.97 -3.68 3.37
CA HIS A 84 -3.36 -3.24 3.44
C HIS A 84 -3.66 -2.49 4.75
N ALA A 85 -2.92 -2.78 5.83
CA ALA A 85 -3.04 -2.08 7.11
C ALA A 85 -2.69 -0.58 7.02
N LEU A 86 -1.93 -0.17 6.00
CA LEU A 86 -1.52 1.22 5.76
C LEU A 86 -2.40 1.93 4.71
N SER A 87 -3.47 1.29 4.26
CA SER A 87 -4.31 1.76 3.14
C SER A 87 -5.68 2.25 3.60
N VAL A 88 -6.44 2.82 2.66
CA VAL A 88 -7.85 3.16 2.83
C VAL A 88 -8.68 1.88 2.72
N LEU A 89 -9.30 1.47 3.82
CA LEU A 89 -10.07 0.21 3.92
C LEU A 89 -11.59 0.39 3.88
N LYS A 90 -12.08 1.63 3.80
CA LYS A 90 -13.51 1.97 3.71
C LYS A 90 -13.73 3.04 2.65
N ASP A 91 -14.88 2.99 1.99
CA ASP A 91 -15.29 4.03 1.04
C ASP A 91 -15.23 5.42 1.69
N LEU A 92 -14.61 6.38 1.01
CA LEU A 92 -14.49 7.76 1.49
C LEU A 92 -15.63 8.64 0.97
N ASN A 93 -16.09 8.38 -0.26
CA ASN A 93 -17.23 9.06 -0.87
C ASN A 93 -17.85 8.22 -2.01
N LYS A 94 -18.82 8.77 -2.73
CA LYS A 94 -19.52 8.06 -3.82
C LYS A 94 -18.58 7.61 -4.95
N SER A 95 -17.53 8.37 -5.23
CA SER A 95 -16.57 8.14 -6.31
C SER A 95 -15.22 7.56 -5.85
N THR A 96 -15.04 7.39 -4.54
CA THR A 96 -13.77 6.93 -3.95
C THR A 96 -14.01 5.70 -3.11
N LYS A 97 -13.56 4.55 -3.64
CA LYS A 97 -13.91 3.21 -3.15
C LYS A 97 -12.72 2.48 -2.57
N ALA A 98 -12.96 1.71 -1.51
CA ALA A 98 -11.97 0.79 -0.95
C ALA A 98 -12.42 -0.66 -1.20
N VAL A 99 -11.51 -1.48 -1.72
CA VAL A 99 -11.83 -2.85 -2.12
C VAL A 99 -10.89 -3.83 -1.44
N MET A 100 -11.44 -4.66 -0.56
CA MET A 100 -10.70 -5.82 -0.03
C MET A 100 -10.89 -7.04 -0.93
N ILE A 101 -9.79 -7.55 -1.44
CA ILE A 101 -9.70 -8.70 -2.35
C ILE A 101 -9.13 -9.86 -1.57
N GLU A 102 -10.00 -10.81 -1.26
CA GLU A 102 -9.68 -11.92 -0.38
C GLU A 102 -8.80 -12.95 -1.09
N GLY A 103 -7.68 -13.33 -0.48
CA GLY A 103 -6.68 -14.22 -1.07
C GLY A 103 -5.67 -13.52 -1.98
N CYS A 104 -5.69 -12.19 -2.09
CA CYS A 104 -4.71 -11.42 -2.86
C CYS A 104 -3.50 -11.03 -2.02
N ALA A 105 -2.30 -11.25 -2.58
CA ALA A 105 -1.08 -10.63 -2.09
C ALA A 105 -0.85 -9.25 -2.76
N HIS A 106 0.33 -8.67 -2.51
CA HIS A 106 0.68 -7.31 -2.91
C HIS A 106 0.57 -7.10 -4.43
N GLY A 107 -0.21 -6.10 -4.83
CA GLY A 107 -0.43 -5.72 -6.23
C GLY A 107 -1.02 -6.83 -7.10
N GLY A 108 -1.67 -7.83 -6.50
CA GLY A 108 -2.21 -9.00 -7.22
C GLY A 108 -3.14 -8.60 -8.37
N ASP A 109 -3.93 -7.56 -8.16
CA ASP A 109 -4.91 -7.01 -9.11
C ASP A 109 -4.26 -6.39 -10.36
N MET A 110 -2.98 -5.99 -10.32
CA MET A 110 -2.27 -5.35 -11.43
C MET A 110 -1.79 -6.35 -12.50
N TRP A 111 -1.84 -7.64 -12.22
CA TRP A 111 -1.28 -8.68 -13.07
C TRP A 111 -2.33 -9.29 -14.02
N GLY A 112 -1.86 -9.77 -15.17
CA GLY A 112 -2.71 -10.46 -16.15
C GLY A 112 -3.36 -11.74 -15.59
N SER A 113 -4.59 -12.01 -16.04
CA SER A 113 -5.40 -13.18 -15.65
C SER A 113 -4.70 -14.51 -15.96
N THR A 114 -4.89 -15.51 -15.10
CA THR A 114 -4.43 -16.88 -15.32
C THR A 114 -5.55 -17.89 -15.06
N PRO A 115 -5.51 -19.10 -15.65
CA PRO A 115 -6.50 -20.14 -15.36
C PRO A 115 -6.58 -20.60 -13.91
N LYS A 116 -5.58 -20.24 -13.07
CA LYS A 116 -5.50 -20.60 -11.65
C LYS A 116 -6.18 -19.57 -10.73
N ASP A 117 -6.56 -18.42 -11.26
CA ASP A 117 -7.22 -17.39 -10.47
C ASP A 117 -8.63 -17.84 -10.07
N SER A 118 -8.99 -17.60 -8.80
CA SER A 118 -10.31 -18.01 -8.34
C SER A 118 -11.39 -17.19 -9.06
N GLN A 119 -12.41 -17.87 -9.57
CA GLN A 119 -13.56 -17.23 -10.22
C GLN A 119 -14.26 -16.21 -9.31
N ARG A 120 -14.13 -16.34 -7.98
CA ARG A 120 -14.67 -15.40 -7.00
C ARG A 120 -13.90 -14.08 -6.99
N VAL A 121 -12.57 -14.14 -7.01
CA VAL A 121 -11.66 -12.99 -7.06
C VAL A 121 -11.83 -12.23 -8.38
N ILE A 122 -11.76 -12.93 -9.51
CA ILE A 122 -11.93 -12.36 -10.86
C ILE A 122 -13.27 -11.61 -10.96
N ARG A 123 -14.37 -12.21 -10.50
CA ARG A 123 -15.71 -11.58 -10.54
C ARG A 123 -15.81 -10.35 -9.64
N LYS A 124 -15.18 -10.37 -8.47
CA LYS A 124 -15.20 -9.23 -7.53
C LYS A 124 -14.40 -8.04 -8.09
N LEU A 125 -13.21 -8.30 -8.63
CA LEU A 125 -12.36 -7.30 -9.29
C LEU A 125 -13.07 -6.69 -10.51
N ARG A 126 -13.43 -7.51 -11.49
CA ARG A 126 -14.10 -7.06 -12.73
C ARG A 126 -15.36 -6.24 -12.45
N SER A 127 -16.25 -6.77 -11.61
CA SER A 127 -17.53 -6.10 -11.37
C SER A 127 -17.36 -4.77 -10.64
N HIS A 128 -16.38 -4.63 -9.75
CA HIS A 128 -16.17 -3.41 -8.99
C HIS A 128 -15.43 -2.33 -9.80
N PHE A 129 -14.38 -2.68 -10.55
CA PHE A 129 -13.64 -1.72 -11.36
C PHE A 129 -14.47 -1.19 -12.54
N LEU A 130 -15.22 -2.06 -13.25
CA LEU A 130 -16.07 -1.65 -14.37
C LEU A 130 -17.24 -0.73 -13.95
N ARG A 131 -17.64 -0.76 -12.67
CA ARG A 131 -18.71 0.10 -12.13
C ARG A 131 -18.21 1.45 -11.62
N ASN A 132 -16.96 1.55 -11.20
CA ASN A 132 -16.42 2.74 -10.54
C ASN A 132 -15.37 3.50 -11.40
N LEU A 133 -14.92 2.92 -12.51
CA LEU A 133 -14.08 3.60 -13.51
C LEU A 133 -14.98 4.21 -14.60
N ASP A 134 -15.13 5.52 -14.56
CA ASP A 134 -15.71 6.32 -15.65
C ASP A 134 -14.61 7.27 -16.15
N PRO A 135 -14.14 7.13 -17.40
CA PRO A 135 -14.98 7.04 -18.60
C PRO A 135 -14.90 5.68 -19.37
N PRO A 136 -15.77 5.49 -20.39
CA PRO A 136 -15.85 4.28 -21.23
C PRO A 136 -14.51 3.77 -21.79
N LEU A 137 -13.56 4.68 -22.08
CA LEU A 137 -12.23 4.35 -22.61
C LEU A 137 -11.42 3.45 -21.66
N MET A 138 -11.57 3.62 -20.34
CA MET A 138 -10.89 2.78 -19.35
C MET A 138 -11.55 1.41 -19.18
N ARG A 139 -12.85 1.28 -19.51
CA ARG A 139 -13.56 -0.01 -19.46
C ARG A 139 -13.04 -0.96 -20.55
N GLU A 140 -12.74 -0.45 -21.75
CA GLU A 140 -12.17 -1.25 -22.84
C GLU A 140 -10.69 -1.60 -22.61
N LEU A 141 -9.87 -0.65 -22.18
CA LEU A 141 -8.43 -0.88 -21.96
C LEU A 141 -8.13 -1.86 -20.81
N LEU A 142 -9.05 -1.96 -19.84
CA LEU A 142 -8.84 -2.67 -18.57
C LEU A 142 -9.75 -3.90 -18.40
N ALA A 143 -10.61 -4.24 -19.36
CA ALA A 143 -11.45 -5.44 -19.28
C ALA A 143 -10.65 -6.76 -19.17
N ASN A 144 -9.38 -6.77 -19.63
CA ASN A 144 -8.56 -7.98 -19.79
C ASN A 144 -7.28 -8.03 -18.94
N ARG A 145 -7.00 -7.01 -18.09
CA ARG A 145 -5.68 -6.87 -17.41
C ARG A 145 -5.70 -7.02 -15.88
N TRP A 146 -6.87 -7.12 -15.24
CA TRP A 146 -7.01 -6.82 -13.80
C TRP A 146 -7.66 -7.94 -12.98
N GLU A 147 -7.29 -9.17 -13.28
CA GLU A 147 -8.06 -10.35 -12.86
C GLU A 147 -7.31 -11.30 -11.96
N ARG A 148 -6.10 -10.92 -11.53
CA ARG A 148 -5.27 -11.84 -10.78
C ARG A 148 -5.31 -11.56 -9.29
N CYS A 149 -5.10 -12.63 -8.53
CA CYS A 149 -4.51 -12.55 -7.20
C CYS A 149 -3.34 -13.51 -7.14
N ALA A 150 -2.12 -12.99 -7.27
CA ALA A 150 -0.94 -13.82 -7.09
C ALA A 150 -0.88 -14.27 -5.62
N PRO A 151 -0.76 -15.58 -5.33
CA PRO A 151 -0.44 -16.04 -3.99
C PRO A 151 0.99 -15.62 -3.62
N ILE A 152 1.29 -15.60 -2.32
CA ILE A 152 2.68 -15.49 -1.85
C ILE A 152 3.45 -16.65 -2.48
N ILE A 153 4.46 -16.34 -3.30
CA ILE A 153 5.35 -17.34 -3.88
C ILE A 153 6.13 -17.94 -2.71
N SER A 154 5.82 -19.19 -2.36
CA SER A 154 6.65 -20.06 -1.52
C SER A 154 7.77 -20.69 -2.34
#